data_AF-A0A9D4IGD0-F1
#
_entry.id   AF-A0A9D4IGD0-F1
#
_cell.length_a   1.000
_cell.length_b   1.000
_cell.length_c   1.000
_cell.angle_alpha   90.00
_cell.angle_beta   90.00
_cell.angle_gamma   90.00
#
_symmetry.space_group_name_H-M   'P 1'
#
loop_
_entity.id
_entity.type
_entity.pdbx_description
1 polymer ?
#
loop_
_entity_poly.entity_id
_entity_poly.type
_entity_poly.pdbx_seq_one_letter_code
_entity_poly.pdbx_strand_id
1 'polypeptide(L)'
;MEVPDFQTDKNNLRYFQARLRTFQDWPSQIRPDKYALAHSGFVYLGKSDRVKCFCCGIECHEWKTDDNAWLEHQKHSPNCEYINMVGFAPAIEKKQFHFGSGSMTGSNLFVKPLCVQP
;
A
#
# COMPACT_ATOMS: atom_id res chain seq x y z
N MET A 1 -18.17 18.00 7.74
CA MET A 1 -16.98 17.83 6.87
C MET A 1 -17.36 16.76 5.88
N GLU A 2 -17.75 17.18 4.68
CA GLU A 2 -18.22 16.24 3.66
C GLU A 2 -17.05 15.44 3.13
N VAL A 3 -17.13 14.12 3.27
CA VAL A 3 -16.18 13.18 2.69
C VAL A 3 -16.32 13.36 1.17
N PRO A 4 -15.30 13.80 0.43
CA PRO A 4 -15.43 14.02 -1.00
C PRO A 4 -15.89 12.72 -1.64
N ASP A 5 -17.01 12.81 -2.36
CA ASP A 5 -17.62 11.68 -3.06
C ASP A 5 -16.54 10.88 -3.79
N PHE A 6 -16.46 9.58 -3.45
CA PHE A 6 -15.50 8.60 -3.96
C PHE A 6 -15.58 8.41 -5.50
N GLN A 7 -16.46 9.18 -6.16
CA GLN A 7 -16.56 9.38 -7.60
C GLN A 7 -15.51 10.37 -8.17
N THR A 8 -14.38 10.62 -7.50
CA THR A 8 -13.22 11.20 -8.19
C THR A 8 -12.91 10.32 -9.41
N ASP A 9 -13.07 10.90 -10.60
CA ASP A 9 -12.77 10.28 -11.89
C ASP A 9 -11.54 9.37 -11.76
N LYS A 10 -11.74 8.06 -11.93
CA LYS A 10 -10.68 7.04 -11.80
C LYS A 10 -9.47 7.38 -12.69
N ASN A 11 -9.67 8.14 -13.78
CA ASN A 11 -8.59 8.62 -14.63
C ASN A 11 -7.66 9.60 -13.90
N ASN A 12 -8.18 10.42 -13.00
CA ASN A 12 -7.40 11.38 -12.21
C ASN A 12 -6.49 10.67 -11.18
N LEU A 13 -6.92 9.54 -10.62
CA LEU A 13 -6.14 8.79 -9.63
C LEU A 13 -4.90 8.07 -10.20
N ARG A 14 -4.74 8.06 -11.53
CA ARG A 14 -3.48 7.67 -12.19
C ARG A 14 -2.33 8.60 -11.79
N TYR A 15 -2.61 9.88 -11.51
CA TYR A 15 -1.61 10.84 -11.09
C TYR A 15 -1.29 10.73 -9.59
N PHE A 16 0.01 10.72 -9.27
CA PHE A 16 0.50 10.68 -7.88
C PHE A 16 -0.10 11.79 -7.01
N GLN A 17 -0.13 13.03 -7.51
CA GLN A 17 -0.67 14.18 -6.76
C GLN A 17 -2.15 14.03 -6.43
N ALA A 18 -2.94 13.40 -7.32
CA ALA A 18 -4.35 13.14 -7.04
C ALA A 18 -4.52 12.16 -5.87
N ARG A 19 -3.72 11.10 -5.84
CA ARG A 19 -3.72 10.15 -4.72
C ARG A 19 -3.23 10.80 -3.43
N LEU A 20 -2.13 11.56 -3.49
CA LEU A 20 -1.58 12.24 -2.32
C LEU A 20 -2.58 13.20 -1.66
N ARG A 21 -3.42 13.89 -2.46
CA ARG A 21 -4.47 14.78 -1.93
C ARG A 21 -5.50 14.04 -1.05
N THR A 22 -5.70 12.74 -1.25
CA THR A 22 -6.62 11.96 -0.40
C THR A 22 -6.10 11.80 1.03
N PHE A 23 -4.79 11.94 1.26
CA PHE A 23 -4.14 11.79 2.57
C PHE A 23 -4.09 13.11 3.37
N GLN A 24 -5.02 14.04 3.13
CA GLN A 24 -5.06 15.32 3.86
C GLN A 24 -5.14 15.11 5.38
N ASP A 25 -5.96 14.15 5.81
CA ASP A 25 -6.19 13.81 7.22
C ASP A 25 -5.47 12.51 7.65
N TRP A 26 -4.46 12.08 6.91
CA TRP A 26 -3.69 10.88 7.28
C TRP A 26 -2.92 11.11 8.59
N PRO A 27 -3.05 10.23 9.60
CA PRO A 27 -2.35 10.40 10.87
C PRO A 27 -0.83 10.39 10.67
N SER A 28 -0.15 11.50 11.03
CA SER A 28 1.29 11.68 10.79
C SER A 28 2.20 10.68 11.53
N GLN A 29 1.69 10.04 12.58
CA GLN A 29 2.40 9.04 13.38
C GLN A 29 2.35 7.63 12.77
N ILE A 30 1.46 7.39 11.81
CA ILE A 30 1.33 6.06 11.18
C ILE A 30 2.34 5.94 10.05
N ARG A 31 3.03 4.80 10.04
CA ARG A 31 3.91 4.35 8.97
C ARG A 31 3.26 3.14 8.30
N PRO A 32 3.41 2.96 6.97
CA PRO A 32 4.12 3.82 6.02
C PRO A 32 3.53 5.23 5.89
N ASP A 33 4.33 6.22 5.48
CA ASP A 33 3.82 7.58 5.33
C ASP A 33 2.95 7.75 4.06
N LYS A 34 2.22 8.86 4.00
CA LYS A 34 1.34 9.19 2.88
C LYS A 34 2.03 9.22 1.52
N TYR A 35 3.32 9.54 1.46
CA TYR A 35 4.07 9.58 0.20
C TYR A 35 4.36 8.15 -0.27
N ALA A 36 4.83 7.28 0.63
CA ALA A 36 5.06 5.87 0.33
C ALA A 36 3.77 5.15 -0.10
N LEU A 37 2.66 5.42 0.58
CA LEU A 37 1.34 4.87 0.23
C LEU A 37 0.88 5.37 -1.14
N ALA A 38 0.92 6.68 -1.39
CA ALA A 38 0.52 7.26 -2.67
C ALA A 38 1.43 6.78 -3.83
N HIS A 39 2.74 6.65 -3.63
CA HIS A 39 3.65 6.08 -4.63
C HIS A 39 3.32 4.62 -4.95
N SER A 40 2.93 3.85 -3.93
CA SER A 40 2.50 2.46 -4.07
C SER A 40 1.10 2.30 -4.66
N GLY A 41 0.46 3.39 -5.12
CA GLY A 41 -0.83 3.34 -5.81
C GLY A 41 -2.03 3.34 -4.88
N PHE A 42 -1.85 3.66 -3.60
CA PHE A 42 -2.93 3.72 -2.64
C PHE A 42 -3.58 5.11 -2.58
N VAL A 43 -4.88 5.13 -2.28
CA VAL A 43 -5.65 6.29 -1.84
C VAL A 43 -6.15 6.07 -0.41
N TYR A 44 -6.29 7.13 0.37
CA TYR A 44 -6.84 7.06 1.72
C TYR A 44 -8.37 6.99 1.69
N LEU A 45 -8.95 6.14 2.55
CA LEU A 45 -10.40 5.98 2.67
C LEU A 45 -11.05 6.88 3.73
N GLY A 46 -10.28 7.79 4.35
CA GLY A 46 -10.81 8.72 5.37
C GLY A 46 -11.13 8.08 6.73
N LYS A 47 -10.75 6.82 6.96
CA LYS A 47 -11.04 6.07 8.18
C LYS A 47 -9.83 5.27 8.66
N SER A 48 -9.41 5.49 9.90
CA SER A 48 -8.24 4.82 10.50
C SER A 48 -7.02 4.98 9.59
N ASP A 49 -6.34 3.88 9.28
CA ASP A 49 -5.21 3.73 8.38
C ASP A 49 -5.59 2.96 7.10
N ARG A 50 -6.90 2.93 6.78
CA ARG A 50 -7.40 2.17 5.63
C ARG A 50 -7.08 2.86 4.33
N VAL A 51 -6.47 2.10 3.42
CA VAL A 51 -6.16 2.56 2.08
C VAL A 51 -6.64 1.58 1.02
N LYS A 52 -6.86 2.07 -0.21
CA LYS A 52 -7.29 1.25 -1.35
C LYS A 52 -6.43 1.52 -2.57
N CYS A 53 -6.04 0.49 -3.31
CA CYS A 53 -5.36 0.72 -4.58
C CYS A 53 -6.36 1.26 -5.62
N PHE A 54 -6.00 2.35 -6.30
CA PHE A 54 -6.84 2.91 -7.36
C PHE A 54 -6.99 1.98 -8.58
N CYS A 55 -6.02 1.09 -8.79
CA CYS A 55 -5.90 0.23 -9.97
C CYS A 55 -6.57 -1.13 -9.76
N CYS A 56 -6.08 -1.92 -8.81
CA CYS A 56 -6.59 -3.28 -8.56
C CYS A 56 -7.66 -3.35 -7.46
N GLY A 57 -7.91 -2.25 -6.75
CA GLY A 57 -8.94 -2.21 -5.70
C GLY A 57 -8.59 -2.90 -4.39
N ILE A 58 -7.37 -3.45 -4.22
CA ILE A 58 -6.98 -4.06 -2.95
C ILE A 58 -7.03 -3.05 -1.80
N GLU A 59 -7.65 -3.43 -0.68
CA GLU A 59 -7.75 -2.61 0.52
C GLU A 59 -6.80 -3.13 1.59
N CYS A 60 -6.00 -2.24 2.19
CA CYS A 60 -5.02 -2.59 3.22
C CYS A 60 -5.20 -1.70 4.46
N HIS A 61 -4.99 -2.27 5.65
CA HIS A 61 -5.08 -1.60 6.95
C HIS A 61 -4.30 -2.35 8.03
N GLU A 62 -4.28 -1.82 9.24
CA GLU A 62 -3.45 -2.28 10.37
C GLU A 62 -1.94 -2.21 10.10
N TRP A 63 -1.51 -1.17 9.39
CA TRP A 63 -0.12 -0.91 9.03
C TRP A 63 0.80 -0.85 10.25
N LYS A 64 1.97 -1.46 10.11
CA LYS A 64 3.06 -1.47 11.09
C LYS A 64 4.19 -0.57 10.64
N THR A 65 5.04 -0.20 11.60
CA THR A 65 6.13 0.74 11.40
C THR A 65 7.19 0.26 10.41
N ASP A 66 7.36 -1.04 10.29
CA ASP A 66 8.31 -1.73 9.42
C ASP A 66 7.71 -2.17 8.08
N ASP A 67 6.41 -1.94 7.86
CA ASP A 67 5.76 -2.30 6.61
C ASP A 67 6.30 -1.46 5.44
N ASN A 68 6.35 -2.09 4.27
CA ASN A 68 6.65 -1.43 3.02
C ASN A 68 5.43 -1.51 2.10
N ALA A 69 4.83 -0.35 1.81
CA ALA A 69 3.60 -0.27 1.03
C ALA A 69 3.71 -0.93 -0.35
N TRP A 70 4.85 -0.82 -1.02
CA TRP A 70 5.06 -1.43 -2.34
C TRP A 70 5.19 -2.94 -2.25
N LEU A 71 5.98 -3.45 -1.29
CA LEU A 71 6.14 -4.90 -1.09
C LEU A 71 4.83 -5.55 -0.67
N GLU A 72 4.08 -4.94 0.24
CA GLU A 72 2.78 -5.48 0.66
C GLU A 72 1.76 -5.44 -0.48
N HIS A 73 1.76 -4.39 -1.31
CA HIS A 73 0.95 -4.35 -2.52
C HIS A 73 1.33 -5.46 -3.50
N GLN A 74 2.61 -5.61 -3.85
CA GLN A 74 3.08 -6.66 -4.75
C GLN A 74 2.75 -8.07 -4.21
N LYS A 75 2.94 -8.27 -2.91
CA LYS A 75 2.67 -9.54 -2.22
C LYS A 75 1.19 -9.93 -2.26
N HIS A 76 0.28 -8.98 -2.05
CA HIS A 76 -1.15 -9.26 -1.93
C HIS A 76 -1.94 -9.08 -3.24
N SER A 77 -1.42 -8.32 -4.21
CA SER A 77 -2.00 -8.13 -5.54
C SER A 77 -0.91 -8.17 -6.64
N PRO A 78 -0.27 -9.33 -6.86
CA PRO A 78 0.86 -9.45 -7.81
C PRO A 78 0.47 -9.19 -9.27
N ASN A 79 -0.83 -9.25 -9.59
CA ASN A 79 -1.36 -8.99 -10.93
C ASN A 79 -1.83 -7.54 -11.12
N CYS A 80 -1.60 -6.64 -10.16
CA CYS A 80 -1.97 -5.24 -10.30
C CYS A 80 -1.17 -4.58 -11.45
N GLU A 81 -1.87 -4.08 -12.47
CA GLU A 81 -1.23 -3.44 -13.63
C GLU A 81 -0.34 -2.26 -13.20
N TYR A 82 -0.81 -1.44 -12.24
CA TYR A 82 -0.02 -0.32 -11.75
C TYR A 82 1.27 -0.77 -11.05
N ILE A 83 1.20 -1.77 -10.16
CA ILE A 83 2.40 -2.21 -9.40
C ILE A 83 3.45 -2.81 -10.34
N ASN A 84 3.00 -3.55 -11.36
CA ASN A 84 3.86 -4.15 -12.36
C ASN A 84 4.45 -3.11 -13.32
N MET A 85 3.72 -2.04 -13.64
CA MET A 85 4.20 -0.94 -14.47
C MET A 85 5.28 -0.10 -13.77
N VAL A 86 5.09 0.24 -12.48
CA VAL A 86 6.05 1.12 -11.79
C VAL A 86 7.35 0.44 -11.42
N GLY A 87 7.40 -0.90 -11.42
CA GLY A 87 8.62 -1.70 -11.42
C GLY A 87 9.41 -1.71 -10.11
N PHE A 88 9.58 -0.58 -9.42
CA PHE A 88 10.21 -0.39 -8.10
C PHE A 88 10.05 1.09 -7.67
N ALA A 89 9.69 1.36 -6.40
CA ALA A 89 9.96 2.67 -5.77
C ALA A 89 11.46 2.73 -5.37
N PRO A 90 12.11 3.91 -5.33
CA PRO A 90 13.57 4.03 -5.33
C PRO A 90 14.22 3.39 -4.09
N ALA A 91 15.12 2.43 -4.37
CA ALA A 91 16.22 1.91 -3.55
C ALA A 91 16.08 1.88 -2.01
N ILE A 92 15.72 0.71 -1.47
CA ILE A 92 16.40 0.17 -0.28
C ILE A 92 17.28 -0.97 -0.79
N GLU A 93 18.57 -0.92 -0.47
CA GLU A 93 19.59 -1.86 -0.93
C GLU A 93 19.16 -3.32 -0.79
N LYS A 94 19.38 -4.09 -1.86
CA LYS A 94 19.25 -5.54 -1.89
C LYS A 94 20.24 -6.18 -0.90
N LYS A 95 19.88 -6.32 0.37
CA LYS A 95 20.42 -7.42 1.20
C LYS A 95 19.59 -8.67 0.93
N GLN A 96 19.98 -9.35 -0.14
CA GLN A 96 19.88 -10.80 -0.40
C GLN A 96 18.78 -11.54 0.38
N PHE A 97 17.59 -11.67 -0.21
CA PHE A 97 16.73 -12.82 0.07
C PHE A 97 17.28 -14.01 -0.74
N HIS A 98 18.09 -14.84 -0.10
CA HIS A 98 18.32 -16.20 -0.58
C HIS A 98 17.02 -16.97 -0.40
N PHE A 99 16.44 -17.49 -1.48
CA PHE A 99 15.38 -18.51 -1.42
C PHE A 99 16.02 -19.81 -0.91
N GLY A 100 16.14 -19.93 0.40
CA GLY A 100 16.47 -21.19 1.06
C GLY A 100 15.21 -22.01 1.18
N SER A 101 15.16 -23.15 0.47
CA SER A 101 14.25 -24.25 0.78
C SER A 101 14.54 -24.75 2.19
N GLY A 102 13.79 -24.25 3.18
CA GLY A 102 13.94 -24.62 4.58
C GLY A 102 12.58 -24.68 5.25
N SER A 103 12.18 -25.89 5.66
CA SER A 103 11.08 -26.11 6.58
C SER A 103 11.41 -25.45 7.92
N MET A 104 10.54 -24.53 8.39
CA MET A 104 10.59 -24.03 9.76
C MET A 104 9.21 -24.12 10.39
N THR A 105 9.08 -25.10 11.28
CA THR A 105 8.08 -25.10 12.34
C THR A 105 8.45 -23.98 13.32
N GLY A 106 7.62 -22.95 13.39
CA GLY A 106 7.85 -21.83 14.30
C GLY A 106 6.74 -20.80 14.16
N SER A 107 5.84 -20.77 15.14
CA SER A 107 4.79 -19.77 15.30
C SER A 107 5.40 -18.39 15.49
N ASN A 108 5.63 -17.68 14.39
CA ASN A 108 6.04 -16.29 14.38
C ASN A 108 4.88 -15.47 13.82
N LEU A 109 4.09 -14.92 14.74
CA LEU A 109 3.00 -14.00 14.48
C LEU A 109 3.59 -12.64 14.03
N PHE A 110 4.18 -12.57 12.85
CA PHE A 110 4.50 -11.30 12.19
C PHE A 110 3.18 -10.72 11.68
N VAL A 111 2.64 -9.77 12.43
CA VAL A 111 1.33 -9.14 12.17
C VAL A 111 1.47 -8.16 11.01
N LYS A 112 1.52 -8.69 9.78
CA LYS A 112 1.53 -7.94 8.50
C LYS A 112 0.22 -7.15 8.32
N PRO A 113 0.16 -6.13 7.43
CA PRO A 113 -1.07 -5.39 7.25
C PRO A 113 -2.16 -6.32 6.72
N LEU A 114 -3.38 -6.08 7.16
CA LEU A 114 -4.56 -6.79 6.68
C LEU A 114 -4.94 -6.24 5.32
N CYS A 115 -4.42 -6.88 4.27
CA CYS A 115 -4.79 -6.62 2.89
C CYS A 115 -5.88 -7.61 2.43
N VAL A 116 -7.06 -7.08 2.13
CA VAL A 116 -8.25 -7.84 1.70
C VAL A 116 -8.45 -7.57 0.21
N GLN A 117 -8.56 -8.66 -0.57
CA GLN A 117 -8.90 -8.56 -2.00
C GLN A 117 -10.37 -8.12 -2.14
N PRO A 118 -10.70 -7.31 -3.17
CA PRO A 118 -12.06 -6.87 -3.43
C PRO A 118 -13.00 -8.02 -3.83
#